data_AF-A0A2N2VFS8-F1
#
_entry.id   AF-A0A2N2VFS8-F1
#
_cell.length_a   1.000
_cell.length_b   1.000
_cell.length_c   1.000
_cell.angle_alpha   90.00
_cell.angle_beta   90.00
_cell.angle_gamma   90.00
#
_symmetry.space_group_name_H-M   'P 1'
#
loop_
_entity.id
_entity.type
_entity.pdbx_description
1 polymer ?
#
loop_
_entity_poly.entity_id
_entity_poly.type
_entity_poly.pdbx_seq_one_letter_code
_entity_poly.pdbx_strand_id
1 'polypeptide(L)'
;MAANSTATGRNSTEGKSEGQPQITVTLLKQPTEAVTGAILVEVPGEIARASVGFSFQLPQELVELAKAIRIQPEATLVNGDPLPPWLRFIPASNMFVAKDVPAGGLPIQAVIKIGRTRTVLLVTERNG
;
A
#
# COMPACT_ATOMS: atom_id res chain seq x y z
N MET A 1 35.35 24.15 28.41
CA MET A 1 34.86 25.32 27.64
C MET A 1 34.26 24.81 26.34
N ALA A 2 33.00 25.21 26.08
CA ALA A 2 32.16 25.18 24.85
C ALA A 2 32.24 23.93 23.93
N ALA A 3 31.20 23.10 23.84
CA ALA A 3 29.91 23.30 23.16
C ALA A 3 30.02 23.42 21.63
N ASN A 4 29.49 22.43 20.91
CA ASN A 4 28.93 22.67 19.59
C ASN A 4 27.62 21.88 19.44
N SER A 5 26.54 22.57 19.73
CA SER A 5 25.18 22.16 19.42
C SER A 5 24.81 22.83 18.10
N THR A 6 24.53 22.05 17.05
CA THR A 6 23.71 22.53 15.94
C THR A 6 22.74 21.45 15.55
N ALA A 7 21.48 21.77 15.79
CA ALA A 7 20.30 21.00 15.45
C ALA A 7 20.19 20.81 13.93
N THR A 8 19.89 19.58 13.50
CA THR A 8 19.05 19.37 12.32
C THR A 8 17.74 18.79 12.83
N GLY A 9 16.80 19.67 13.10
CA GLY A 9 15.41 19.30 13.30
C GLY A 9 14.67 19.40 11.98
N ARG A 10 13.95 18.31 11.64
CA ARG A 10 12.51 18.25 11.31
C ARG A 10 12.20 17.40 10.07
N ASN A 11 11.59 16.25 10.38
CA ASN A 11 10.39 15.69 9.74
C ASN A 11 10.56 14.89 8.44
N SER A 12 10.43 13.56 8.59
CA SER A 12 9.52 12.64 7.85
C SER A 12 9.46 12.83 6.34
N THR A 13 9.80 11.87 5.49
CA THR A 13 9.17 10.55 5.28
C THR A 13 10.04 9.80 4.25
N GLU A 14 9.72 8.54 3.99
CA GLU A 14 10.35 7.67 2.97
C GLU A 14 11.57 6.90 3.46
N GLY A 15 11.27 5.82 4.20
CA GLY A 15 12.18 4.70 4.38
C GLY A 15 12.45 4.05 3.03
N LYS A 16 13.41 4.62 2.30
CA LYS A 16 14.05 4.02 1.14
C LYS A 16 15.06 3.00 1.66
N SER A 17 14.64 1.75 1.84
CA SER A 17 15.56 0.64 2.11
C SER A 17 16.33 0.32 0.84
N GLU A 18 17.57 0.79 0.81
CA GLU A 18 18.61 0.37 -0.14
C GLU A 18 18.74 -1.16 -0.15
N GLY A 19 18.70 -1.77 -1.34
CA GLY A 19 19.09 -3.16 -1.58
C GLY A 19 17.99 -4.24 -1.55
N GLN A 20 16.70 -3.87 -1.50
CA GLN A 20 15.61 -4.83 -1.56
C GLN A 20 14.86 -4.71 -2.90
N PRO A 21 14.37 -5.82 -3.49
CA PRO A 21 13.48 -5.77 -4.64
C PRO A 21 12.34 -4.76 -4.39
N GLN A 22 12.42 -3.60 -5.04
CA GLN A 22 11.58 -2.46 -4.68
C GLN A 22 10.17 -2.64 -5.26
N ILE A 23 9.22 -2.95 -4.39
CA ILE A 23 7.79 -2.95 -4.72
C ILE A 23 7.42 -1.55 -5.21
N THR A 24 6.78 -1.47 -6.37
CA THR A 24 6.39 -0.18 -6.97
C THR A 24 4.91 0.03 -6.77
N VAL A 25 4.54 1.19 -6.22
CA VAL A 25 3.14 1.58 -6.00
C VAL A 25 2.85 2.79 -6.86
N THR A 26 1.89 2.66 -7.77
CA THR A 26 1.50 3.71 -8.71
C THR A 26 0.02 4.01 -8.58
N LEU A 27 -0.32 5.27 -8.29
CA LEU A 27 -1.71 5.72 -8.39
C LEU A 27 -2.03 5.97 -9.86
N LEU A 28 -2.71 5.02 -10.49
CA LEU A 28 -3.14 5.14 -11.88
C LEU A 28 -4.29 6.15 -12.04
N LYS A 29 -5.15 6.24 -11.01
CA LYS A 29 -6.33 7.11 -11.05
C LYS A 29 -6.70 7.61 -9.67
N GLN A 30 -6.83 8.94 -9.55
CA GLN A 30 -7.27 9.59 -8.32
C GLN A 30 -8.72 9.20 -7.99
N PRO A 31 -8.98 8.69 -6.77
CA PRO A 31 -10.32 8.31 -6.36
C PRO A 31 -11.12 9.54 -5.89
N THR A 32 -12.39 9.63 -6.31
CA THR A 32 -13.34 10.66 -5.85
C THR A 32 -14.70 10.02 -5.55
N GLU A 33 -15.66 10.78 -4.99
CA GLU A 33 -17.01 10.25 -4.69
C GLU A 33 -17.74 9.74 -5.94
N ALA A 34 -17.48 10.34 -7.10
CA ALA A 34 -18.09 9.95 -8.38
C ALA A 34 -17.23 8.95 -9.17
N VAL A 35 -15.93 8.85 -8.87
CA VAL A 35 -14.96 8.12 -9.70
C VAL A 35 -14.19 7.12 -8.86
N THR A 36 -14.29 5.84 -9.24
CA THR A 36 -13.46 4.80 -8.63
C THR A 36 -12.00 5.01 -9.03
N GLY A 37 -11.12 5.17 -8.05
CA GLY A 37 -9.68 5.27 -8.29
C GLY A 37 -9.03 3.92 -8.56
N ALA A 38 -7.77 3.95 -8.96
CA ALA A 38 -7.01 2.76 -9.31
C ALA A 38 -5.56 2.89 -8.86
N ILE A 39 -5.04 1.86 -8.20
CA ILE A 39 -3.66 1.73 -7.78
C ILE A 39 -3.11 0.44 -8.37
N LEU A 40 -1.93 0.53 -8.97
CA LEU A 40 -1.15 -0.62 -9.41
C LEU A 40 0.01 -0.81 -8.44
N VAL A 41 0.14 -2.03 -7.93
CA VAL A 41 1.28 -2.46 -7.13
C VAL A 41 1.99 -3.57 -7.86
N GLU A 42 3.22 -3.29 -8.25
CA GLU A 42 4.09 -4.24 -8.92
C GLU A 42 5.09 -4.82 -7.93
N VAL A 43 4.97 -6.12 -7.69
CA VAL A 43 5.82 -6.87 -6.78
C VAL A 43 6.83 -7.65 -7.62
N PRO A 44 8.15 -7.48 -7.43
CA PRO A 44 9.13 -8.28 -8.14
C PRO A 44 8.85 -9.79 -8.01
N GLY A 45 8.89 -10.52 -9.13
CA GLY A 45 8.58 -11.95 -9.14
C GLY A 45 9.45 -12.76 -8.18
N GLU A 46 10.69 -12.34 -7.92
CA GLU A 46 11.56 -12.94 -6.90
C GLU A 46 10.95 -12.93 -5.50
N ILE A 47 10.28 -11.85 -5.08
CA ILE A 47 9.59 -11.76 -3.78
C ILE A 47 8.35 -12.63 -3.78
N ALA A 48 7.52 -12.50 -4.81
CA ALA A 48 6.25 -13.20 -4.91
C ALA A 48 6.46 -14.72 -4.91
N ARG A 49 7.46 -15.20 -5.66
CA ARG A 49 7.78 -16.62 -5.79
C ARG A 49 8.51 -17.17 -4.56
N ALA A 50 9.36 -16.38 -3.93
CA ALA A 50 10.10 -16.83 -2.75
C ALA A 50 9.24 -16.84 -1.46
N SER A 51 7.95 -16.46 -1.53
CA SER A 51 7.03 -16.47 -0.39
C SER A 51 7.50 -15.67 0.83
N VAL A 52 8.45 -14.75 0.64
CA VAL A 52 9.16 -14.02 1.73
C VAL A 52 8.25 -12.99 2.40
N GLY A 53 7.08 -12.73 1.82
CA GLY A 53 6.19 -11.66 2.23
C GLY A 53 6.70 -10.29 1.79
N PHE A 54 5.78 -9.34 1.72
CA PHE A 54 6.05 -7.99 1.26
C PHE A 54 5.07 -7.01 1.86
N SER A 55 5.46 -5.74 1.95
CA SER A 55 4.59 -4.70 2.47
C SER A 55 4.71 -3.44 1.65
N PHE A 56 3.60 -2.74 1.46
CA PHE A 56 3.56 -1.50 0.70
C PHE A 56 2.53 -0.54 1.32
N GLN A 57 2.86 0.75 1.27
CA GLN A 57 1.99 1.80 1.78
C GLN A 57 1.01 2.27 0.71
N LEU A 58 -0.16 2.75 1.14
CA LEU A 58 -1.07 3.45 0.25
C LEU A 58 -0.44 4.74 -0.28
N PRO A 59 -0.78 5.17 -1.51
CA PRO A 59 -0.39 6.48 -2.00
C PRO A 59 -0.83 7.58 -1.03
N GLN A 60 0.01 8.59 -0.88
CA GLN A 60 -0.22 9.68 0.06
C GLN A 60 -1.58 10.36 -0.15
N GLU A 61 -2.05 10.46 -1.39
CA GLU A 61 -3.36 11.03 -1.72
C GLU A 61 -4.53 10.30 -1.04
N LEU A 62 -4.50 8.97 -0.94
CA LEU A 62 -5.54 8.22 -0.22
C LEU A 62 -5.43 8.45 1.28
N VAL A 63 -4.20 8.54 1.80
CA VAL A 63 -3.95 8.81 3.22
C VAL A 63 -4.48 10.20 3.60
N GLU A 64 -4.25 11.19 2.74
CA GLU A 64 -4.77 12.55 2.92
C GLU A 64 -6.29 12.59 2.77
N LEU A 65 -6.87 11.87 1.80
CA LEU A 65 -8.33 11.73 1.67
C LEU A 65 -8.96 11.16 2.94
N ALA A 66 -8.43 10.04 3.45
CA ALA A 66 -8.91 9.41 4.68
C ALA A 66 -8.83 10.35 5.89
N LYS A 67 -7.73 11.10 6.01
CA LYS A 67 -7.56 12.13 7.06
C LYS A 67 -8.53 13.29 6.90
N ALA A 68 -8.73 13.78 5.68
CA ALA A 68 -9.60 14.92 5.38
C ALA A 68 -11.06 14.64 5.76
N ILE A 69 -11.54 13.43 5.44
CA ILE A 69 -12.91 13.02 5.79
C ILE A 69 -13.02 12.34 7.16
N ARG A 70 -11.90 12.13 7.86
CA ARG A 70 -11.77 11.42 9.14
C ARG A 70 -12.42 10.03 9.16
N ILE A 71 -12.33 9.31 8.04
CA ILE A 71 -12.79 7.91 7.93
C ILE A 71 -11.58 7.02 7.77
N GLN A 72 -11.55 5.92 8.53
CA GLN A 72 -10.50 4.91 8.37
C GLN A 72 -10.71 4.17 7.04
N PRO A 73 -9.66 3.97 6.23
CA PRO A 73 -9.75 3.13 5.06
C PRO A 73 -10.09 1.70 5.46
N GLU A 74 -10.90 1.05 4.65
CA GLU A 74 -11.22 -0.37 4.77
C GLU A 74 -10.82 -1.07 3.48
N ALA A 75 -10.25 -2.25 3.57
CA ALA A 75 -9.82 -3.00 2.40
C ALA A 75 -10.56 -4.34 2.34
N THR A 76 -11.16 -4.63 1.20
CA THR A 76 -11.89 -5.86 0.90
C THR A 76 -11.46 -6.38 -0.46
N LEU A 77 -11.79 -7.63 -0.81
CA LEU A 77 -11.65 -8.09 -2.18
C LEU A 77 -12.68 -7.39 -3.09
N VAL A 78 -12.42 -7.38 -4.40
CA VAL A 78 -13.33 -6.75 -5.39
C VAL A 78 -14.74 -7.36 -5.40
N ASN A 79 -14.86 -8.63 -5.03
CA ASN A 79 -16.13 -9.34 -4.87
C ASN A 79 -16.84 -9.02 -3.53
N GLY A 80 -16.22 -8.25 -2.64
CA GLY A 80 -16.75 -7.89 -1.32
C GLY A 80 -16.33 -8.82 -0.18
N ASP A 81 -15.63 -9.91 -0.48
CA ASP A 81 -15.10 -10.82 0.54
C ASP A 81 -13.99 -10.16 1.37
N PRO A 82 -13.73 -10.66 2.60
CA PRO A 82 -12.57 -10.25 3.37
C PRO A 82 -11.27 -10.57 2.63
N LEU A 83 -10.21 -9.82 2.92
CA LEU A 83 -8.90 -10.09 2.36
C LEU A 83 -8.41 -11.50 2.76
N PRO A 84 -7.66 -12.20 1.89
CA PRO A 84 -7.07 -13.49 2.22
C PRO A 84 -6.19 -13.42 3.47
N PRO A 85 -6.02 -14.52 4.22
CA PRO A 85 -5.25 -14.51 5.48
C PRO A 85 -3.78 -14.11 5.28
N TRP A 86 -3.24 -14.34 4.09
CA TRP A 86 -1.89 -13.93 3.69
C TRP A 86 -1.77 -12.43 3.39
N LEU A 87 -2.87 -11.71 3.13
CA LEU A 87 -2.88 -10.27 2.83
C LEU A 87 -3.70 -9.51 3.87
N ARG A 88 -3.04 -8.68 4.67
CA ARG A 88 -3.68 -7.90 5.72
C ARG A 88 -3.49 -6.41 5.49
N PHE A 89 -4.57 -5.65 5.68
CA PHE A 89 -4.51 -4.20 5.70
C PHE A 89 -4.39 -3.68 7.13
N ILE A 90 -3.45 -2.75 7.35
CA ILE A 90 -3.20 -2.09 8.63
C ILE A 90 -3.67 -0.64 8.52
N PRO A 91 -4.91 -0.30 8.95
CA PRO A 91 -5.47 1.05 8.81
C PRO A 91 -4.69 2.10 9.62
N ALA A 92 -4.10 1.71 10.76
CA ALA A 92 -3.29 2.61 11.58
C ALA A 92 -2.06 3.18 10.83
N SER A 93 -1.51 2.41 9.90
CA SER A 93 -0.33 2.77 9.11
C SER A 93 -0.61 2.94 7.62
N ASN A 94 -1.87 2.78 7.20
CA ASN A 94 -2.31 2.78 5.79
C ASN A 94 -1.44 1.88 4.91
N MET A 95 -1.12 0.69 5.40
CA MET A 95 -0.16 -0.22 4.79
C MET A 95 -0.77 -1.60 4.60
N PHE A 96 -0.45 -2.23 3.49
CA PHE A 96 -0.73 -3.62 3.24
C PHE A 96 0.49 -4.47 3.59
N VAL A 97 0.25 -5.58 4.26
CA VAL A 97 1.26 -6.56 4.60
C VAL A 97 0.81 -7.90 4.06
N ALA A 98 1.56 -8.41 3.10
CA ALA A 98 1.44 -9.74 2.55
C ALA A 98 2.51 -10.65 3.17
N LYS A 99 2.14 -11.85 3.62
CA LYS A 99 3.07 -12.87 4.14
C LYS A 99 2.68 -14.22 3.59
N ASP A 100 3.66 -15.06 3.24
CA ASP A 100 3.39 -16.42 2.76
C ASP A 100 2.43 -16.42 1.55
N VAL A 101 2.71 -15.59 0.55
CA VAL A 101 1.87 -15.47 -0.64
C VAL A 101 1.90 -16.78 -1.42
N PRO A 102 0.75 -17.45 -1.64
CA PRO A 102 0.73 -18.74 -2.32
C PRO A 102 1.06 -18.60 -3.80
N ALA A 103 1.59 -19.67 -4.40
CA ALA A 103 1.75 -19.76 -5.85
C ALA A 103 0.40 -19.58 -6.55
N GLY A 104 0.29 -18.59 -7.44
CA GLY A 104 -0.99 -18.21 -8.07
C GLY A 104 -1.88 -17.27 -7.24
N GLY A 105 -1.39 -16.76 -6.10
CA GLY A 105 -2.09 -15.75 -5.30
C GLY A 105 -2.13 -14.36 -5.95
N LEU A 106 -1.27 -14.12 -6.94
CA LEU A 106 -1.26 -12.91 -7.76
C LEU A 106 -1.67 -13.24 -9.21
N PRO A 107 -2.31 -12.30 -9.93
CA PRO A 107 -2.70 -10.97 -9.47
C PRO A 107 -3.91 -10.99 -8.53
N ILE A 108 -3.95 -10.07 -7.56
CA ILE A 108 -5.09 -9.89 -6.66
C ILE A 108 -5.65 -8.48 -6.78
N GLN A 109 -6.97 -8.38 -6.72
CA GLN A 109 -7.68 -7.10 -6.74
C GLN A 109 -8.41 -6.89 -5.42
N ALA A 110 -7.97 -5.88 -4.69
CA ALA A 110 -8.65 -5.38 -3.51
C ALA A 110 -9.36 -4.06 -3.83
N VAL A 111 -10.34 -3.71 -3.03
CA VAL A 111 -11.03 -2.43 -3.05
C VAL A 111 -10.85 -1.79 -1.69
N ILE A 112 -10.22 -0.62 -1.71
CA ILE A 112 -10.11 0.26 -0.55
C ILE A 112 -11.31 1.19 -0.56
N LYS A 113 -12.08 1.21 0.52
CA LYS A 113 -13.23 2.08 0.74
C LYS A 113 -12.84 3.15 1.76
N ILE A 114 -13.06 4.40 1.42
CA ILE A 114 -12.81 5.56 2.28
C ILE A 114 -14.08 6.40 2.27
N GLY A 115 -14.99 6.12 3.20
CA GLY A 115 -16.34 6.70 3.20
C GLY A 115 -17.13 6.27 1.95
N ARG A 116 -17.47 7.22 1.08
CA ARG A 116 -18.17 6.96 -0.19
C ARG A 116 -17.24 6.65 -1.35
N THR A 117 -15.96 6.93 -1.19
CA THR A 117 -14.95 6.78 -2.24
C THR A 117 -14.44 5.34 -2.28
N ARG A 118 -14.25 4.80 -3.49
CA ARG A 118 -13.72 3.46 -3.73
C ARG A 118 -12.46 3.54 -4.58
N THR A 119 -11.46 2.74 -4.22
CA THR A 119 -10.21 2.64 -4.97
C THR A 119 -9.88 1.18 -5.19
N VAL A 120 -9.74 0.77 -6.46
CA VAL A 120 -9.28 -0.57 -6.80
C VAL A 120 -7.76 -0.61 -6.66
N LEU A 121 -7.28 -1.57 -5.89
CA LEU A 121 -5.87 -1.89 -5.72
C LEU A 121 -5.59 -3.20 -6.44
N LEU A 122 -4.86 -3.12 -7.54
CA LEU A 122 -4.35 -4.28 -8.26
C LEU A 122 -2.92 -4.55 -7.79
N VAL A 123 -2.68 -5.72 -7.20
CA VAL A 123 -1.34 -6.19 -6.87
C VAL A 123 -0.99 -7.29 -7.86
N THR A 124 0.12 -7.13 -8.57
CA THR A 124 0.60 -8.07 -9.59
C THR A 124 2.08 -8.36 -9.41
N GLU A 125 2.51 -9.52 -9.88
CA GLU A 125 3.94 -9.77 -10.04
C GLU A 125 4.48 -8.99 -11.25
N ARG A 126 5.65 -8.38 -11.09
CA ARG A 126 6.45 -7.85 -12.18
C ARG A 126 7.29 -8.99 -12.73
N ASN A 127 6.88 -9.54 -13.86
CA ASN A 127 7.74 -10.38 -14.66
C ASN A 127 8.73 -9.45 -15.40
N GLY A 128 10.00 -9.56 -15.03
CA GLY A 128 11.10 -8.96 -15.79
C GLY A 128 11.36 -9.73 -17.08
#